data_AF-A0A6I6AA02-F1
#
_entry.id   AF-A0A6I6AA02-F1
#
_cell.length_a   1.000
_cell.length_b   1.000
_cell.length_c   1.000
_cell.angle_alpha   90.00
_cell.angle_beta   90.00
_cell.angle_gamma   90.00
#
_symmetry.space_group_name_H-M   'P 1'
#
loop_
_entity.id
_entity.type
_entity.pdbx_description
1 polymer ?
#
loop_
_entity_poly.entity_id
_entity_poly.type
_entity_poly.pdbx_seq_one_letter_code
_entity_poly.pdbx_strand_id
1 'polypeptide(L)'
;MDSPFSADQRRYLPWSEYRKLEQEIGEESLIGKSDLSSDKVNSRIRELIGFEKRYGIVFLGERKWLELLCTVNTLRNYALWVLYQLNTLFDMGLTESAGDLEGDWWYGYTENLAPIWRPPELADAWIQVDDIDLVLPGDESAPDDEALCEAFRILHNLAYYLHNVPHQDSRPVTLDKITVEPETGYWFVDVISEYGSVWSVEFFGNEVRHTG
;
A
#
# COMPACT_ATOMS: atom_id res chain seq x y z
N MET A 1 -17.81 -3.45 34.46
CA MET A 1 -17.76 -2.56 33.31
C MET A 1 -16.68 -3.11 32.41
N ASP A 2 -17.09 -3.74 31.31
CA ASP A 2 -16.17 -4.23 30.31
C ASP A 2 -15.43 -3.04 29.70
N SER A 3 -14.11 -3.13 29.66
CA SER A 3 -13.26 -2.06 29.15
C SER A 3 -13.61 -1.79 27.68
N PRO A 4 -13.72 -0.53 27.24
CA PRO A 4 -14.08 -0.18 25.85
C PRO A 4 -12.97 -0.48 24.83
N PHE A 5 -11.95 -1.26 25.18
CA PHE A 5 -10.90 -1.70 24.25
C PHE A 5 -11.42 -2.94 23.53
N SER A 6 -12.07 -2.72 22.38
CA SER A 6 -12.62 -3.76 21.51
C SER A 6 -11.52 -4.69 20.98
N ALA A 7 -11.91 -5.91 20.62
CA ALA A 7 -11.07 -6.98 20.10
C ALA A 7 -10.37 -6.68 18.74
N ASP A 8 -10.48 -5.45 18.23
CA ASP A 8 -10.08 -5.05 16.89
C ASP A 8 -8.87 -4.08 16.86
N GLN A 9 -8.26 -3.76 18.00
CA GLN A 9 -7.03 -2.95 17.99
C GLN A 9 -5.89 -3.72 17.32
N ARG A 10 -5.44 -3.22 16.16
CA ARG A 10 -4.25 -3.75 15.47
C ARG A 10 -3.07 -3.73 16.44
N ARG A 11 -2.39 -4.87 16.57
CA ARG A 11 -1.16 -4.95 17.35
C ARG A 11 -0.04 -4.25 16.59
N TYR A 12 0.51 -3.19 17.16
CA TYR A 12 1.74 -2.58 16.64
C TYR A 12 2.89 -3.59 16.67
N LEU A 13 3.59 -3.72 15.55
CA LEU A 13 4.80 -4.52 15.39
C LEU A 13 5.98 -3.57 15.13
N PRO A 14 7.15 -3.78 15.77
CA PRO A 14 8.37 -3.10 15.36
C PRO A 14 8.62 -3.26 13.86
N TRP A 15 9.19 -2.24 13.22
CA TRP A 15 9.40 -2.22 11.77
C TRP A 15 10.09 -3.48 11.22
N SER A 16 11.16 -3.92 11.87
CA SER A 16 11.89 -5.12 11.47
C SER A 16 11.06 -6.41 11.57
N GLU A 17 10.20 -6.52 12.59
CA GLU A 17 9.27 -7.64 12.75
C GLU A 17 8.15 -7.59 11.70
N TYR A 18 7.61 -6.39 11.45
CA TYR A 18 6.61 -6.16 10.41
C TYR A 18 7.14 -6.57 9.02
N ARG A 19 8.34 -6.13 8.65
CA ARG A 19 8.97 -6.46 7.36
C ARG A 19 9.27 -7.95 7.21
N LYS A 20 9.75 -8.59 8.29
CA LYS A 20 9.96 -10.04 8.30
C LYS A 20 8.65 -10.79 8.07
N LEU A 21 7.58 -10.36 8.73
CA LEU A 21 6.27 -10.97 8.58
C LEU A 21 5.69 -10.76 7.17
N GLU A 22 5.83 -9.57 6.58
CA GLU A 22 5.44 -9.34 5.18
C GLU A 22 6.19 -10.27 4.21
N GLN A 23 7.50 -10.46 4.42
CA GLN A 23 8.31 -11.38 3.61
C GLN A 23 7.84 -12.82 3.75
N GLU A 24 7.64 -13.30 4.98
CA GLU A 24 7.14 -14.66 5.26
C GLU A 24 5.78 -14.91 4.60
N ILE A 25 4.87 -13.93 4.66
CA ILE A 25 3.57 -14.05 3.98
C ILE A 25 3.78 -14.12 2.46
N GLY A 26 4.72 -13.34 1.92
CA GLY A 26 4.98 -13.29 0.47
C GLY A 26 5.56 -14.55 -0.15
N GLU A 27 6.34 -15.34 0.60
CA GLU A 27 6.91 -16.61 0.13
C GLU A 27 5.85 -17.61 -0.32
N GLU A 28 4.70 -17.61 0.36
CA GLU A 28 3.56 -18.51 0.11
C GLU A 28 2.49 -17.89 -0.81
N SER A 29 2.81 -16.76 -1.46
CA SER A 29 1.88 -16.08 -2.36
C SER A 29 1.46 -16.96 -3.54
N LEU A 30 0.16 -16.95 -3.82
CA LEU A 30 -0.44 -17.59 -4.99
C LEU A 30 -0.50 -16.68 -6.21
N ILE A 31 -0.11 -15.41 -6.08
CA ILE A 31 -0.02 -14.48 -7.20
C ILE A 31 0.96 -15.03 -8.25
N GLY A 32 0.56 -14.98 -9.53
CA GLY A 32 1.36 -15.49 -10.64
C GLY A 32 1.42 -17.03 -10.75
N LYS A 33 0.75 -17.78 -9.87
CA LYS A 33 0.68 -19.24 -9.96
C LYS A 33 -0.51 -19.69 -10.82
N SER A 34 -0.29 -20.73 -11.63
CA SER A 34 -1.35 -21.41 -12.41
C SER A 34 -1.87 -22.66 -11.70
N ASP A 35 -2.96 -23.23 -12.23
CA ASP A 35 -3.47 -24.57 -11.86
C ASP A 35 -3.74 -24.76 -10.35
N LEU A 36 -4.24 -23.71 -9.71
CA LEU A 36 -4.52 -23.68 -8.27
C LEU A 36 -5.74 -24.54 -7.94
N SER A 37 -5.56 -25.56 -7.09
CA SER A 37 -6.69 -26.33 -6.57
C SER A 37 -7.53 -25.49 -5.61
N SER A 38 -8.84 -25.76 -5.56
CA SER A 38 -9.75 -25.07 -4.64
C SER A 38 -9.32 -25.22 -3.18
N ASP A 39 -8.74 -26.37 -2.80
CA ASP A 39 -8.23 -26.58 -1.45
C ASP A 39 -7.04 -25.67 -1.13
N LYS A 40 -6.11 -25.47 -2.09
CA LYS A 40 -4.96 -24.58 -1.93
C LYS A 40 -5.42 -23.13 -1.79
N VAL A 41 -6.33 -22.69 -2.66
CA VAL A 41 -6.90 -21.33 -2.60
C VAL A 41 -7.62 -21.09 -1.28
N ASN A 42 -8.50 -22.01 -0.87
CA ASN A 42 -9.26 -21.89 0.38
C ASN A 42 -8.35 -21.91 1.62
N SER A 43 -7.27 -22.70 1.60
CA SER A 43 -6.28 -22.71 2.68
C SER A 43 -5.58 -21.36 2.79
N ARG A 44 -5.13 -20.80 1.66
CA ARG A 44 -4.47 -19.51 1.61
C ARG A 44 -5.37 -18.36 2.04
N ILE A 45 -6.64 -18.35 1.59
CA ILE A 45 -7.62 -17.36 2.05
C ILE A 45 -7.77 -17.40 3.57
N ARG A 46 -7.87 -18.59 4.18
CA ARG A 46 -7.97 -18.73 5.65
C ARG A 46 -6.74 -18.21 6.37
N GLU A 47 -5.56 -18.48 5.84
CA GLU A 47 -4.29 -17.98 6.37
C GLU A 47 -4.23 -16.45 6.31
N LEU A 48 -4.53 -15.84 5.16
CA LEU A 48 -4.55 -14.39 4.97
C LEU A 48 -5.61 -13.71 5.86
N ILE A 49 -6.78 -14.32 6.06
CA ILE A 49 -7.77 -13.83 7.04
C ILE A 49 -7.17 -13.81 8.44
N GLY A 50 -6.38 -14.83 8.81
CA GLY A 50 -5.68 -14.89 10.09
C GLY A 50 -4.69 -13.74 10.26
N PHE A 51 -3.86 -13.47 9.25
CA PHE A 51 -2.91 -12.36 9.28
C PHE A 51 -3.59 -10.99 9.30
N GLU A 52 -4.60 -10.78 8.45
CA GLU A 52 -5.37 -9.54 8.40
C GLU A 52 -6.04 -9.24 9.74
N LYS A 53 -6.65 -10.25 10.39
CA LYS A 53 -7.30 -10.09 11.70
C LYS A 53 -6.30 -9.86 12.82
N ARG A 54 -5.14 -10.53 12.78
CA ARG A 54 -4.18 -10.52 13.89
C ARG A 54 -3.21 -9.35 13.86
N TYR A 55 -2.80 -8.93 12.67
CA TYR A 55 -1.74 -7.94 12.47
C TYR A 55 -2.18 -6.78 11.58
N GLY A 56 -3.33 -6.86 10.93
CA GLY A 56 -3.79 -5.83 10.01
C GLY A 56 -3.06 -5.81 8.67
N ILE A 57 -2.21 -6.81 8.39
CA ILE A 57 -1.43 -6.87 7.14
C ILE A 57 -2.33 -7.32 6.01
N VAL A 58 -2.40 -6.50 4.96
CA VAL A 58 -3.07 -6.84 3.71
C VAL A 58 -1.98 -7.05 2.67
N PHE A 59 -1.45 -8.28 2.62
CA PHE A 59 -0.36 -8.62 1.71
C PHE A 59 -0.86 -8.58 0.27
N LEU A 60 -0.45 -7.56 -0.48
CA LEU A 60 -0.83 -7.35 -1.89
C LEU A 60 -2.37 -7.42 -2.10
N GLY A 61 -3.21 -7.30 -1.07
CA GLY A 61 -4.65 -7.64 -1.18
C GLY A 61 -4.96 -9.02 -1.80
N GLU A 62 -4.01 -9.96 -1.74
CA GLU A 62 -4.09 -11.30 -2.34
C GLU A 62 -5.40 -12.01 -1.96
N ARG A 63 -5.86 -11.85 -0.72
CA ARG A 63 -7.11 -12.46 -0.24
C ARG A 63 -8.31 -12.07 -1.10
N LYS A 64 -8.49 -10.77 -1.35
CA LYS A 64 -9.63 -10.26 -2.13
C LYS A 64 -9.57 -10.77 -3.57
N TRP A 65 -8.38 -10.83 -4.15
CA TRP A 65 -8.16 -11.38 -5.48
C TRP A 65 -8.48 -12.89 -5.54
N LEU A 66 -8.03 -13.68 -4.56
CA LEU A 66 -8.34 -15.10 -4.46
C LEU A 66 -9.85 -15.36 -4.25
N GLU A 67 -10.52 -14.57 -3.41
CA GLU A 67 -11.97 -14.63 -3.23
C GLU A 67 -12.72 -14.33 -4.54
N LEU A 68 -12.23 -13.38 -5.33
CA LEU A 68 -12.77 -13.09 -6.65
C LEU A 68 -12.58 -14.27 -7.62
N LEU A 69 -11.39 -14.90 -7.64
CA LEU A 69 -11.14 -16.08 -8.47
C LEU A 69 -12.09 -17.25 -8.13
N CYS A 70 -12.50 -17.38 -6.87
CA CYS A 70 -13.48 -18.40 -6.47
C CYS A 70 -14.91 -18.09 -6.93
N THR A 71 -15.26 -16.80 -7.14
CA THR A 71 -16.63 -16.37 -7.45
C THR A 71 -16.86 -16.14 -8.94
N VAL A 72 -15.84 -15.64 -9.64
CA VAL A 72 -15.87 -15.38 -11.08
C VAL A 72 -14.81 -16.28 -11.70
N ASN A 73 -15.23 -17.33 -12.42
CA ASN A 73 -14.34 -18.31 -13.07
C ASN A 73 -13.58 -17.72 -14.28
N THR A 74 -13.08 -16.49 -14.14
CA THR A 74 -12.21 -15.82 -15.11
C THR A 74 -10.87 -15.58 -14.43
N LEU A 75 -9.82 -16.20 -14.95
CA LEU A 75 -8.44 -15.88 -14.59
C LEU A 75 -8.17 -14.42 -14.94
N ARG A 76 -8.20 -13.54 -13.93
CA ARG A 76 -7.68 -12.18 -14.07
C ARG A 76 -6.24 -12.17 -13.59
N ASN A 77 -5.34 -11.65 -14.44
CA ASN A 77 -4.01 -11.23 -13.99
C ASN A 77 -4.19 -10.34 -12.74
N TYR A 78 -3.39 -10.62 -11.71
CA TYR A 78 -3.41 -9.89 -10.46
C TYR A 78 -3.15 -8.39 -10.67
N ALA A 79 -2.16 -8.00 -11.48
CA ALA A 79 -1.87 -6.60 -11.80
C ALA A 79 -3.05 -5.89 -12.47
N LEU A 80 -3.74 -6.57 -13.39
CA LEU A 80 -4.97 -6.05 -14.01
C LEU A 80 -6.10 -5.86 -12.98
N TRP A 81 -6.21 -6.75 -12.00
CA TRP A 81 -7.16 -6.59 -10.89
C TRP A 81 -6.78 -5.38 -10.02
N VAL A 82 -5.49 -5.21 -9.69
CA VAL A 82 -4.97 -4.06 -8.94
C VAL A 82 -5.25 -2.75 -9.68
N LEU A 83 -4.93 -2.67 -10.97
CA LEU A 83 -5.22 -1.51 -11.81
C LEU A 83 -6.70 -1.13 -11.75
N TYR A 84 -7.60 -2.12 -11.80
CA TYR A 84 -9.03 -1.85 -11.63
C TYR A 84 -9.37 -1.32 -10.23
N GLN A 85 -8.77 -1.86 -9.16
CA GLN A 85 -9.00 -1.33 -7.80
C GLN A 85 -8.50 0.12 -7.67
N LEU A 86 -7.29 0.42 -8.15
CA LEU A 86 -6.72 1.76 -8.10
C LEU A 86 -7.52 2.75 -8.94
N ASN A 87 -7.97 2.35 -10.13
CA ASN A 87 -8.82 3.21 -10.97
C ASN A 87 -10.21 3.49 -10.37
N THR A 88 -10.69 2.65 -9.44
CA THR A 88 -11.92 2.94 -8.69
C THR A 88 -11.69 3.83 -7.46
N LEU A 89 -10.44 3.96 -7.03
CA LEU A 89 -10.06 4.79 -5.89
C LEU A 89 -9.77 6.24 -6.32
N PHE A 90 -9.04 6.42 -7.42
CA PHE A 90 -8.61 7.72 -7.90
C PHE A 90 -9.71 8.42 -8.70
N ASP A 91 -9.83 9.74 -8.52
CA ASP A 91 -10.93 10.55 -9.04
C ASP A 91 -11.08 10.47 -10.56
N MET A 92 -9.95 10.38 -11.28
CA MET A 92 -9.89 10.21 -12.73
C MET A 92 -9.29 8.85 -13.15
N GLY A 93 -9.11 7.94 -12.19
CA GLY A 93 -8.23 6.79 -12.37
C GLY A 93 -6.75 7.20 -12.49
N LEU A 94 -5.91 6.22 -12.82
CA LEU A 94 -4.52 6.47 -13.20
C LEU A 94 -4.48 7.05 -14.62
N THR A 95 -3.77 8.15 -14.78
CA THR A 95 -3.57 8.85 -16.05
C THR A 95 -2.09 9.00 -16.33
N GLU A 96 -1.69 8.81 -17.59
CA GLU A 96 -0.34 9.13 -18.05
C GLU A 96 -0.03 10.61 -17.77
N SER A 97 1.11 10.86 -17.15
CA SER A 97 1.62 12.21 -16.89
C SER A 97 2.33 12.73 -18.14
N ALA A 98 1.87 13.85 -18.67
CA ALA A 98 2.53 14.55 -19.76
C ALA A 98 3.55 15.61 -19.26
N GLY A 99 4.04 15.53 -18.01
CA GLY A 99 4.78 16.62 -17.35
C GLY A 99 6.04 16.24 -16.53
N ASP A 100 6.99 17.19 -16.53
CA ASP A 100 8.22 17.46 -15.74
C ASP A 100 9.19 16.34 -15.29
N LEU A 101 8.78 15.06 -15.27
CA LEU A 101 9.68 13.94 -15.02
C LEU A 101 10.16 13.36 -16.35
N GLU A 102 11.47 13.09 -16.49
CA GLU A 102 11.96 12.33 -17.65
C GLU A 102 11.44 10.89 -17.56
N GLY A 103 10.74 10.43 -18.60
CA GLY A 103 10.19 9.07 -18.71
C GLY A 103 8.67 9.02 -18.70
N ASP A 104 8.14 7.82 -18.89
CA ASP A 104 6.70 7.56 -18.92
C ASP A 104 6.21 7.27 -17.51
N TRP A 105 5.50 8.23 -16.92
CA TRP A 105 4.99 8.16 -15.54
C TRP A 105 3.48 8.20 -15.52
N TRP A 106 2.88 7.54 -14.55
CA TRP A 106 1.45 7.47 -14.32
C TRP A 106 1.09 8.08 -12.99
N TYR A 107 0.01 8.87 -12.98
CA TYR A 107 -0.43 9.65 -11.83
C TYR A 107 -1.86 9.30 -11.43
N GLY A 108 -2.13 9.24 -10.13
CA GLY A 108 -3.46 9.11 -9.55
C GLY A 108 -3.64 10.06 -8.37
N TYR A 109 -4.85 10.62 -8.24
CA TYR A 109 -5.22 11.55 -7.17
C TYR A 109 -6.45 11.07 -6.42
N THR A 110 -6.45 11.14 -5.09
CA THR A 110 -7.64 10.94 -4.28
C THR A 110 -7.56 11.68 -2.94
N GLU A 111 -8.68 12.26 -2.51
CA GLU A 111 -8.89 12.78 -1.15
C GLU A 111 -9.45 11.71 -0.20
N ASN A 112 -9.67 10.46 -0.66
CA ASN A 112 -10.37 9.44 0.10
C ASN A 112 -9.78 8.04 -0.03
N LEU A 113 -8.93 7.69 0.92
CA LEU A 113 -8.31 6.37 1.03
C LEU A 113 -9.16 5.33 1.77
N ALA A 114 -10.30 5.71 2.37
CA ALA A 114 -11.13 4.80 3.16
C ALA A 114 -11.49 3.46 2.46
N PRO A 115 -11.63 3.38 1.11
CA PRO A 115 -11.90 2.11 0.43
C PRO A 115 -10.79 1.06 0.55
N ILE A 116 -9.54 1.49 0.74
CA ILE A 116 -8.37 0.61 0.78
C ILE A 116 -7.58 0.69 2.09
N TRP A 117 -7.58 1.84 2.76
CA TRP A 117 -6.93 2.02 4.04
C TRP A 117 -7.77 1.45 5.17
N ARG A 118 -7.29 0.37 5.79
CA ARG A 118 -7.85 -0.19 7.03
C ARG A 118 -7.20 0.46 8.27
N PRO A 119 -7.94 0.58 9.38
CA PRO A 119 -8.26 1.84 10.07
C PRO A 119 -7.04 2.67 10.51
N PRO A 120 -7.21 4.01 10.59
CA PRO A 120 -6.16 4.99 10.90
C PRO A 120 -5.61 4.91 12.33
N GLU A 121 -6.05 3.94 13.13
CA GLU A 121 -5.65 3.77 14.54
C GLU A 121 -4.15 3.50 14.74
N LEU A 122 -3.45 3.07 13.67
CA LEU A 122 -2.00 2.94 13.64
C LEU A 122 -1.28 4.16 13.02
N ALA A 123 -2.03 5.08 12.40
CA ALA A 123 -1.45 6.31 11.91
C ALA A 123 -1.04 7.17 13.10
N ASP A 124 0.15 7.75 13.04
CA ASP A 124 0.56 8.74 14.02
C ASP A 124 -0.42 9.91 13.95
N ALA A 125 -0.96 10.35 15.10
CA ALA A 125 -1.87 11.49 15.17
C ALA A 125 -1.23 12.79 14.67
N TRP A 126 0.10 12.80 14.54
CA TRP A 126 0.88 13.88 13.93
C TRP A 126 0.98 13.81 12.41
N ILE A 127 0.38 12.82 11.74
CA ILE A 127 0.40 12.73 10.27
C ILE A 127 -1.02 12.90 9.75
N GLN A 128 -1.24 14.00 9.04
CA GLN A 128 -2.45 14.30 8.31
C GLN A 128 -2.33 13.70 6.89
N VAL A 129 -3.45 13.15 6.42
CA VAL A 129 -3.57 12.60 5.08
C VAL A 129 -4.85 13.18 4.53
N ASP A 130 -4.71 14.35 3.90
CA ASP A 130 -5.84 15.11 3.35
C ASP A 130 -6.13 14.63 1.92
N ASP A 131 -5.06 14.46 1.14
CA ASP A 131 -5.05 13.93 -0.21
C ASP A 131 -3.79 13.09 -0.46
N ILE A 132 -3.84 12.29 -1.53
CA ILE A 132 -2.71 11.50 -1.99
C ILE A 132 -2.55 11.65 -3.49
N ASP A 133 -1.36 12.13 -3.84
CA ASP A 133 -0.75 11.93 -5.14
C ASP A 133 -0.03 10.58 -5.17
N LEU A 134 -0.36 9.70 -6.12
CA LEU A 134 0.40 8.50 -6.41
C LEU A 134 1.11 8.63 -7.76
N VAL A 135 2.41 8.38 -7.79
CA VAL A 135 3.24 8.38 -8.99
C VAL A 135 3.86 7.00 -9.20
N LEU A 136 3.69 6.44 -10.40
CA LEU A 136 4.16 5.10 -10.78
C LEU A 136 4.92 5.14 -12.11
N PRO A 137 6.00 4.36 -12.28
CA PRO A 137 6.62 4.18 -13.58
C PRO A 137 5.72 3.35 -14.51
N GLY A 138 5.94 3.49 -15.80
CA GLY A 138 5.26 2.71 -16.82
C GLY A 138 5.81 2.98 -18.23
N ASP A 139 4.95 2.76 -19.20
CA ASP A 139 5.14 3.15 -20.60
C ASP A 139 3.94 4.00 -21.10
N GLU A 140 3.99 4.43 -22.36
CA GLU A 140 2.92 5.18 -23.05
C GLU A 140 1.54 4.46 -23.03
N SER A 141 1.48 3.17 -22.69
CA SER A 141 0.26 2.36 -22.73
C SER A 141 -0.30 2.04 -21.35
N ALA A 142 0.56 1.78 -20.35
CA ALA A 142 0.15 1.38 -19.02
C ALA A 142 1.25 1.62 -17.95
N PRO A 143 0.86 1.74 -16.66
CA PRO A 143 1.81 1.64 -15.56
C PRO A 143 2.41 0.24 -15.44
N ASP A 144 3.62 0.15 -14.90
CA ASP A 144 4.33 -1.12 -14.70
C ASP A 144 3.55 -2.04 -13.74
N ASP A 145 3.41 -3.32 -14.12
CA ASP A 145 2.70 -4.33 -13.33
C ASP A 145 3.27 -4.45 -11.90
N GLU A 146 4.60 -4.44 -11.75
CA GLU A 146 5.25 -4.53 -10.43
C GLU A 146 5.00 -3.28 -9.58
N ALA A 147 5.10 -2.10 -10.19
CA ALA A 147 4.86 -0.83 -9.49
C ALA A 147 3.40 -0.68 -9.04
N LEU A 148 2.44 -1.10 -9.87
CA LEU A 148 1.02 -1.18 -9.50
C LEU A 148 0.81 -2.02 -8.24
N CYS A 149 1.38 -3.22 -8.24
CA CYS A 149 1.24 -4.17 -7.13
C CYS A 149 1.86 -3.61 -5.85
N GLU A 150 3.03 -2.98 -5.97
CA GLU A 150 3.74 -2.36 -4.86
C GLU A 150 2.98 -1.16 -4.29
N ALA A 151 2.47 -0.27 -5.14
CA ALA A 151 1.65 0.87 -4.72
C ALA A 151 0.41 0.43 -3.95
N PHE A 152 -0.27 -0.61 -4.45
CA PHE A 152 -1.44 -1.17 -3.78
C PHE A 152 -1.10 -1.73 -2.39
N ARG A 153 0.08 -2.37 -2.25
CA ARG A 153 0.63 -2.82 -0.96
C ARG A 153 0.92 -1.67 -0.01
N ILE A 154 1.54 -0.60 -0.52
CA ILE A 154 1.91 0.60 0.23
C ILE A 154 0.65 1.23 0.80
N LEU A 155 -0.34 1.54 -0.05
CA LEU A 155 -1.57 2.20 0.37
C LEU A 155 -2.38 1.36 1.39
N HIS A 156 -2.43 0.03 1.22
CA HIS A 156 -3.13 -0.85 2.15
C HIS A 156 -2.49 -0.90 3.55
N ASN A 157 -1.17 -0.78 3.60
CA ASN A 157 -0.39 -0.85 4.83
C ASN A 157 0.18 0.52 5.24
N LEU A 158 -0.38 1.62 4.69
CA LEU A 158 0.17 2.97 4.80
C LEU A 158 0.48 3.38 6.24
N ALA A 159 -0.41 3.05 7.18
CA ALA A 159 -0.21 3.36 8.60
C ALA A 159 1.09 2.78 9.20
N TYR A 160 1.53 1.59 8.77
CA TYR A 160 2.80 1.02 9.24
C TYR A 160 4.00 1.79 8.69
N TYR A 161 3.91 2.27 7.45
CA TYR A 161 4.96 3.10 6.86
C TYR A 161 5.02 4.48 7.51
N LEU A 162 3.87 5.11 7.69
CA LEU A 162 3.74 6.43 8.29
C LEU A 162 4.29 6.47 9.71
N HIS A 163 4.22 5.38 10.47
CA HIS A 163 4.83 5.33 11.79
C HIS A 163 6.37 5.49 11.78
N ASN A 164 7.02 5.25 10.64
CA ASN A 164 8.46 5.44 10.48
C ASN A 164 8.82 6.83 9.93
N VAL A 165 7.84 7.69 9.67
CA VAL A 165 8.05 9.07 9.24
C VAL A 165 8.40 9.92 10.48
N PRO A 166 9.51 10.66 10.46
CA PRO A 166 9.91 11.49 11.59
C PRO A 166 9.00 12.72 11.68
N HIS A 167 8.54 13.04 12.89
CA HIS A 167 7.86 14.30 13.18
C HIS A 167 8.78 15.22 13.99
N GLN A 168 9.02 16.43 13.49
CA GLN A 168 9.76 17.45 14.22
C GLN A 168 8.82 18.22 15.16
N ASP A 169 9.28 18.50 16.39
CA ASP A 169 8.69 19.50 17.29
C ASP A 169 7.20 19.34 17.68
N SER A 170 6.68 18.10 17.72
CA SER A 170 5.28 17.82 18.12
C SER A 170 4.26 18.61 17.29
N ARG A 171 4.48 18.67 15.98
CA ARG A 171 3.59 19.35 15.03
C ARG A 171 3.12 18.40 13.95
N PRO A 172 1.88 18.58 13.46
CA PRO A 172 1.38 17.75 12.40
C PRO A 172 2.14 18.02 11.09
N VAL A 173 2.32 16.96 10.31
CA VAL A 173 2.85 16.98 8.96
C VAL A 173 1.79 16.40 8.03
N THR A 174 1.73 16.86 6.79
CA THR A 174 0.79 16.35 5.78
C THR A 174 1.54 15.45 4.82
N LEU A 175 1.01 14.25 4.57
CA LEU A 175 1.45 13.43 3.44
C LEU A 175 0.96 14.06 2.15
N ASP A 176 1.87 14.29 1.20
CA ASP A 176 1.56 14.93 -0.10
C ASP A 176 1.55 13.89 -1.22
N LYS A 177 2.65 13.15 -1.36
CA LYS A 177 2.90 12.31 -2.54
C LYS A 177 3.59 11.01 -2.19
N ILE A 178 3.17 9.92 -2.83
CA ILE A 178 3.85 8.63 -2.83
C ILE A 178 4.40 8.39 -4.23
N THR A 179 5.70 8.18 -4.34
CA THR A 179 6.37 7.85 -5.60
C THR A 179 6.99 6.47 -5.49
N VAL A 180 6.54 5.54 -6.34
CA VAL A 180 7.20 4.25 -6.54
C VAL A 180 8.24 4.42 -7.63
N GLU A 181 9.46 3.94 -7.42
CA GLU A 181 10.54 4.09 -8.39
C GLU A 181 10.68 2.84 -9.28
N PRO A 182 11.27 2.95 -10.49
CA PRO A 182 11.55 1.79 -11.33
C PRO A 182 12.50 0.78 -10.66
N GLU A 183 13.30 1.24 -9.70
CA GLU A 183 14.16 0.35 -8.91
C GLU A 183 13.31 -0.48 -7.94
N THR A 184 13.38 -1.81 -8.09
CA THR A 184 12.60 -2.75 -7.29
C THR A 184 12.79 -2.53 -5.78
N GLY A 185 11.68 -2.27 -5.09
CA GLY A 185 11.66 -2.11 -3.63
C GLY A 185 12.17 -0.76 -3.14
N TYR A 186 12.36 0.21 -4.03
CA TYR A 186 12.56 1.60 -3.71
C TYR A 186 11.29 2.42 -3.99
N TRP A 187 10.88 3.21 -2.99
CA TRP A 187 9.82 4.19 -3.11
C TRP A 187 10.00 5.23 -2.00
N PHE A 188 9.35 6.37 -2.12
CA PHE A 188 9.39 7.40 -1.10
C PHE A 188 8.05 8.10 -0.95
N VAL A 189 7.92 8.81 0.17
CA VAL A 189 6.80 9.68 0.45
C VAL A 189 7.30 11.09 0.71
N ASP A 190 6.68 12.07 0.03
CA ASP A 190 6.88 13.48 0.31
C ASP A 190 5.92 13.92 1.40
N VAL A 191 6.47 14.66 2.36
CA VAL A 191 5.74 15.18 3.50
C VAL A 191 5.99 16.67 3.64
N ILE A 192 4.92 17.38 3.99
CA ILE A 192 4.88 18.83 4.08
C ILE A 192 4.67 19.21 5.54
N SER A 193 5.57 20.06 6.05
CA SER A 193 5.40 20.67 7.37
C SER A 193 4.28 21.72 7.34
N GLU A 194 3.77 22.10 8.51
CA GLU A 194 2.83 23.22 8.64
C GLU A 194 3.31 24.55 8.03
N TYR A 195 4.62 24.70 7.78
CA TYR A 195 5.23 25.89 7.18
C TYR A 195 5.53 25.76 5.68
N GLY A 196 5.13 24.65 5.06
CA GLY A 196 5.37 24.39 3.64
C GLY A 196 6.79 23.93 3.30
N SER A 197 7.62 23.59 4.29
CA SER A 197 8.88 22.87 4.01
C SER A 197 8.56 21.42 3.62
N VAL A 198 9.17 20.95 2.53
CA VAL A 198 8.99 19.61 1.97
C VAL A 198 10.25 18.79 2.19
N TRP A 199 10.09 17.54 2.61
CA TRP A 199 11.18 16.55 2.64
C TRP A 199 10.62 15.16 2.28
N SER A 200 11.52 14.24 1.98
CA SER A 200 11.16 12.89 1.55
C SER A 200 11.59 11.86 2.60
N VAL A 201 10.74 10.85 2.79
CA VAL A 201 11.09 9.65 3.54
C VAL A 201 11.19 8.49 2.56
N GLU A 202 12.40 7.97 2.43
CA GLU A 202 12.77 6.97 1.45
C GLU A 202 12.74 5.57 2.08
N PHE A 203 12.16 4.60 1.38
CA PHE A 203 12.05 3.21 1.80
C PHE A 203 12.80 2.32 0.83
N PHE A 204 13.81 1.59 1.32
CA PHE A 204 14.64 0.67 0.54
C PHE A 204 14.56 -0.74 1.10
N GLY A 205 13.60 -1.53 0.63
CA GLY A 205 13.39 -2.88 1.18
C GLY A 205 13.16 -2.87 2.69
N ASN A 206 14.21 -3.14 3.49
CA ASN A 206 14.15 -3.15 4.96
C ASN A 206 14.64 -1.85 5.62
N GLU A 207 15.27 -0.94 4.87
CA GLU A 207 15.82 0.31 5.39
C GLU A 207 14.85 1.47 5.18
N VAL A 208 14.84 2.42 6.12
CA VAL A 208 14.16 3.71 6.00
C VAL A 208 15.23 4.80 6.11
N ARG A 209 15.25 5.73 5.15
CA ARG A 209 16.17 6.86 5.10
C ARG A 209 15.37 8.16 5.05
N HIS A 210 15.99 9.24 5.49
CA HIS A 210 15.37 10.56 5.52
C HIS A 210 16.27 11.51 4.76
N THR A 211 15.71 12.19 3.77
CA THR A 211 16.43 13.12 2.90
C THR A 211 15.69 14.44 2.86
N GLY A 212 16.43 15.52 3.14
CA GLY A 212 15.89 16.86 3.36
C GLY A 212 16.84 17.73 4.17
#